data_AF-A0AAU4VGR6-F1
#
_entry.id   AF-A0AAU4VGR6-F1
#
_cell.length_a   1.000
_cell.length_b   1.000
_cell.length_c   1.000
_cell.angle_alpha   90.00
_cell.angle_beta   90.00
_cell.angle_gamma   90.00
#
_symmetry.space_group_name_H-M   'P 1'
#
loop_
_entity.id
_entity.type
_entity.pdbx_description
1 polymer ?
#
loop_
_entity_poly.entity_id
_entity_poly.type
_entity_poly.pdbx_seq_one_letter_code
_entity_poly.pdbx_strand_id
1 'polypeptide(L)'
;MTINSTESRWQRLRRRLSAPAVPGPGGTGAPFPALPPEASWHRTGTSVFPYAARVEGRWWILRLNDFPEHPLYTLFVDSRCVADVNDDPADWRRVEAAEATAPFLGAAARAEVLQLMAGLGPYGAEYGTPCTGNDYCTCEVLTDAYAARDA
;
A
#
# COMPACT_ATOMS: atom_id res chain seq x y z
N MET A 1 32.77 8.64 8.58
CA MET A 1 31.95 7.42 8.72
C MET A 1 31.01 7.41 7.53
N THR A 2 31.33 6.63 6.50
CA THR A 2 30.69 6.72 5.18
C THR A 2 29.55 5.70 5.12
N ILE A 3 28.31 6.15 5.24
CA ILE A 3 27.13 5.30 5.05
C ILE A 3 26.87 5.22 3.54
N ASN A 4 27.53 4.28 2.86
CA ASN A 4 27.12 3.83 1.53
C ASN A 4 25.85 2.97 1.70
N SER A 5 24.67 3.58 1.68
CA SER A 5 23.39 2.85 1.69
C SER A 5 22.74 2.87 0.32
N THR A 6 23.32 2.11 -0.61
CA THR A 6 22.69 1.69 -1.88
C THR A 6 21.90 0.39 -1.71
N GLU A 7 21.42 0.07 -0.51
CA GLU A 7 20.52 -1.07 -0.31
C GLU A 7 19.11 -0.65 -0.75
N SER A 8 18.56 -1.35 -1.74
CA SER A 8 17.24 -1.02 -2.28
C SER A 8 16.16 -1.27 -1.23
N ARG A 9 15.05 -0.53 -1.32
CA ARG A 9 13.86 -0.72 -0.47
C ARG A 9 13.46 -2.20 -0.37
N TRP A 10 13.60 -2.95 -1.49
CA TRP A 10 13.33 -4.38 -1.61
C TRP A 10 14.33 -5.29 -0.89
N GLN A 11 15.60 -4.90 -0.81
CA GLN A 11 16.61 -5.65 -0.06
C GLN A 11 16.42 -5.50 1.46
N ARG A 12 16.04 -4.31 1.94
CA ARG A 12 15.64 -4.10 3.34
C ARG A 12 14.39 -4.89 3.72
N LEU A 13 13.40 -4.95 2.83
CA LEU A 13 12.18 -5.75 3.00
C LEU A 13 12.50 -7.24 3.17
N ARG A 14 13.29 -7.83 2.25
CA ARG A 14 13.71 -9.25 2.31
C ARG A 14 14.42 -9.62 3.61
N ARG A 15 15.25 -8.72 4.13
CA ARG A 15 15.97 -8.96 5.39
C ARG A 15 15.02 -8.99 6.60
N ARG A 16 13.98 -8.13 6.61
CA ARG A 16 12.97 -8.12 7.68
C ARG A 16 11.97 -9.26 7.59
N LEU A 17 11.65 -9.75 6.38
CA LEU A 17 10.83 -10.97 6.18
C LEU A 17 11.47 -12.24 6.77
N SER A 18 12.78 -12.23 7.01
CA SER A 18 13.50 -13.33 7.69
C SER A 18 13.56 -13.16 9.23
N ALA A 19 13.07 -12.04 9.76
CA ALA A 19 13.05 -11.77 11.19
C ALA A 19 11.70 -12.18 11.81
N PRO A 20 11.66 -12.66 13.06
CA PRO A 20 10.41 -12.98 13.75
C PRO A 20 9.55 -11.72 13.94
N ALA A 21 8.25 -11.85 13.71
CA ALA A 21 7.28 -10.77 13.85
C ALA A 21 7.23 -10.24 15.28
N VAL A 22 7.29 -8.92 15.44
CA VAL A 22 7.04 -8.21 16.70
C VAL A 22 5.79 -7.35 16.49
N PRO A 23 4.72 -7.50 17.28
CA PRO A 23 3.53 -6.69 17.12
C PRO A 23 3.81 -5.22 17.47
N GLY A 24 3.56 -4.33 16.52
CA GLY A 24 3.59 -2.87 16.72
C GLY A 24 2.35 -2.37 17.48
N PRO A 25 2.47 -1.30 18.29
CA PRO A 25 1.34 -0.76 19.04
C PRO A 25 0.53 0.21 18.17
N GLY A 26 -0.78 -0.03 18.02
CA GLY A 26 -1.74 1.09 17.87
C GLY A 26 -2.65 1.16 16.64
N GLY A 27 -2.73 0.15 15.77
CA GLY A 27 -3.83 0.07 14.80
C GLY A 27 -5.12 -0.37 15.50
N THR A 28 -6.26 0.28 15.25
CA THR A 28 -7.59 -0.19 15.70
C THR A 28 -7.76 -1.65 15.29
N GLY A 29 -7.71 -2.55 16.27
CA GLY A 29 -7.49 -4.00 16.13
C GLY A 29 -8.60 -4.82 15.47
N ALA A 30 -9.19 -4.32 14.38
CA ALA A 30 -9.88 -5.18 13.44
C ALA A 30 -8.81 -6.00 12.69
N PRO A 31 -8.92 -7.34 12.65
CA PRO A 31 -8.03 -8.15 11.83
C PRO A 31 -8.13 -7.68 10.38
N PHE A 32 -6.99 -7.67 9.68
CA PHE A 32 -6.98 -7.41 8.25
C PHE A 32 -8.01 -8.34 7.59
N PRO A 33 -8.99 -7.81 6.84
CA PRO A 33 -9.95 -8.67 6.17
C PRO A 33 -9.16 -9.60 5.26
N ALA A 34 -9.43 -10.90 5.35
CA ALA A 34 -8.82 -11.86 4.44
C ALA A 34 -9.04 -11.35 3.02
N LEU A 35 -7.95 -11.18 2.26
CA LEU A 35 -8.07 -10.82 0.85
C LEU A 35 -8.97 -11.87 0.18
N PRO A 36 -10.00 -11.44 -0.57
CA PRO A 36 -10.90 -12.38 -1.21
C PRO A 36 -10.07 -13.30 -2.12
N PRO A 37 -10.19 -14.63 -1.99
CA PRO A 37 -9.42 -15.58 -2.80
C PRO A 37 -9.68 -15.42 -4.30
N GLU A 38 -10.82 -14.85 -4.69
CA GLU A 38 -11.21 -14.53 -6.07
C GLU A 38 -10.63 -13.19 -6.58
N ALA A 39 -10.00 -12.38 -5.73
CA ALA A 39 -9.46 -11.08 -6.12
C ALA A 39 -8.31 -11.26 -7.13
N SER A 40 -8.58 -10.88 -8.38
CA SER A 40 -7.55 -10.83 -9.42
C SER A 40 -6.79 -9.52 -9.34
N TRP A 41 -5.68 -9.51 -8.61
CA TRP A 41 -4.84 -8.33 -8.42
C TRP A 41 -4.04 -7.95 -9.67
N HIS A 42 -3.96 -6.65 -9.92
CA HIS A 42 -3.25 -6.07 -11.06
C HIS A 42 -2.33 -4.95 -10.57
N ARG A 43 -1.18 -4.79 -11.24
CA ARG A 43 -0.30 -3.63 -11.06
C ARG A 43 -0.94 -2.41 -11.70
N THR A 44 -1.09 -1.34 -10.95
CA THR A 44 -1.62 -0.07 -11.48
C THR A 44 -0.57 0.69 -12.29
N GLY A 45 0.71 0.37 -12.08
CA GLY A 45 1.84 1.08 -12.65
C GLY A 45 2.23 2.34 -11.89
N THR A 46 1.66 2.62 -10.71
CA THR A 46 2.11 3.71 -9.82
C THR A 46 2.76 3.17 -8.54
N SER A 47 3.69 3.92 -7.96
CA SER A 47 4.31 3.56 -6.69
C SER A 47 3.45 3.88 -5.46
N VAL A 48 2.43 4.74 -5.60
CA VAL A 48 1.55 5.16 -4.49
C VAL A 48 0.41 4.17 -4.27
N PHE A 49 -0.22 3.73 -5.35
CA PHE A 49 -1.33 2.77 -5.33
C PHE A 49 -0.96 1.52 -6.10
N PRO A 50 0.05 0.73 -5.69
CA PRO A 50 0.70 -0.22 -6.58
C PRO A 50 -0.19 -1.34 -7.12
N TYR A 51 -1.24 -1.70 -6.38
CA TYR A 51 -2.11 -2.81 -6.75
C TYR A 51 -3.58 -2.45 -6.64
N ALA A 52 -4.36 -2.96 -7.58
CA ALA A 52 -5.81 -2.90 -7.55
C ALA A 52 -6.43 -4.21 -8.04
N ALA A 53 -7.60 -4.55 -7.50
CA ALA A 53 -8.42 -5.67 -7.94
C ALA A 53 -9.87 -5.23 -8.07
N ARG A 54 -10.59 -5.82 -9.02
CA ARG A 54 -12.04 -5.67 -9.12
C ARG A 54 -12.72 -6.88 -8.48
N VAL A 55 -13.49 -6.65 -7.43
CA VAL A 55 -14.19 -7.70 -6.67
C VAL A 55 -15.63 -7.27 -6.54
N GLU A 56 -16.56 -8.09 -7.06
CA GLU A 56 -18.01 -7.78 -7.05
C GLU A 56 -18.36 -6.38 -7.59
N GLY A 57 -17.63 -5.93 -8.62
CA GLY A 57 -17.83 -4.60 -9.24
C GLY A 57 -17.20 -3.43 -8.49
N ARG A 58 -16.60 -3.67 -7.32
CA ARG A 58 -15.94 -2.66 -6.49
C ARG A 58 -14.43 -2.67 -6.69
N TRP A 59 -13.80 -1.51 -6.60
CA TRP A 59 -12.35 -1.43 -6.63
C TRP A 59 -11.76 -1.65 -5.25
N TRP A 60 -10.87 -2.62 -5.15
CA TRP A 60 -10.02 -2.85 -3.99
C TRP A 60 -8.63 -2.34 -4.35
N ILE A 61 -8.08 -1.40 -3.59
CA ILE A 61 -6.83 -0.72 -3.91
C ILE A 61 -5.92 -0.75 -2.70
N LEU A 62 -4.66 -1.13 -2.91
CA LEU A 62 -3.62 -1.03 -1.89
C LEU A 62 -2.87 0.29 -2.08
N ARG A 63 -2.79 1.08 -1.00
CA ARG A 63 -1.91 2.25 -0.89
C ARG A 63 -0.64 1.82 -0.17
N LEU A 64 0.51 2.11 -0.77
CA LEU A 64 1.81 1.82 -0.17
C LEU A 64 2.17 2.93 0.81
N ASN A 65 2.35 2.57 2.08
CA ASN A 65 2.65 3.54 3.12
C ASN A 65 4.17 3.72 3.31
N ASP A 66 4.53 4.73 4.11
CA ASP A 66 5.90 4.96 4.56
C ASP A 66 6.21 3.99 5.72
N PHE A 67 6.93 2.91 5.41
CA PHE A 67 7.25 1.84 6.35
C PHE A 67 8.72 1.94 6.77
N PRO A 68 9.08 1.75 8.06
CA PRO A 68 8.29 1.13 9.14
C PRO A 68 7.43 2.09 9.99
N GLU A 69 7.39 3.37 9.65
CA GLU A 69 6.66 4.39 10.39
C GLU A 69 5.13 4.12 10.39
N HIS A 70 4.63 3.46 9.33
CA HIS A 70 3.26 3.00 9.16
C HIS A 70 3.20 1.52 8.73
N PRO A 71 2.05 0.83 8.88
CA PRO A 71 1.82 -0.49 8.29
C PRO A 71 2.13 -0.48 6.79
N LEU A 72 2.68 -1.54 6.21
CA LEU A 72 3.21 -1.47 4.83
C LEU A 72 2.16 -1.03 3.80
N TYR A 73 0.92 -1.50 3.94
CA TYR A 73 -0.18 -1.15 3.05
C TYR A 73 -1.42 -0.71 3.83
N THR A 74 -2.21 0.16 3.22
CA THR A 74 -3.61 0.39 3.59
C THR A 74 -4.52 -0.06 2.45
N LEU A 75 -5.57 -0.82 2.77
CA LEU A 75 -6.60 -1.25 1.85
C LEU A 75 -7.75 -0.25 1.80
N PHE A 76 -8.07 0.17 0.59
CA PHE A 76 -9.24 0.96 0.26
C PHE A 76 -10.22 0.14 -0.59
N VAL A 77 -11.52 0.33 -0.36
CA VAL A 77 -12.58 -0.18 -1.24
C VAL A 77 -13.44 0.99 -1.70
N ASP A 78 -13.42 1.28 -3.01
CA ASP A 78 -14.04 2.46 -3.62
C ASP A 78 -13.70 3.75 -2.86
N SER A 79 -12.40 4.02 -2.68
CA SER A 79 -11.83 5.16 -1.94
C SER A 79 -12.12 5.24 -0.44
N ARG A 80 -12.88 4.29 0.13
CA ARG A 80 -13.06 4.18 1.57
C ARG A 80 -11.97 3.31 2.20
N CYS A 81 -11.27 3.84 3.20
CA CYS A 81 -10.35 3.04 4.01
C CYS A 81 -11.12 1.91 4.72
N VAL A 82 -10.61 0.69 4.60
CA VAL A 82 -11.18 -0.50 5.24
C VAL A 82 -10.26 -1.04 6.34
N ALA A 83 -8.97 -1.17 6.04
CA ALA A 83 -8.00 -1.76 6.98
C ALA A 83 -6.55 -1.43 6.59
N ASP A 84 -5.66 -1.51 7.58
CA ASP A 84 -4.22 -1.56 7.36
C ASP A 84 -3.74 -3.02 7.32
N VAL A 85 -2.79 -3.31 6.42
CA VAL A 85 -2.07 -4.58 6.39
C VAL A 85 -1.08 -4.57 7.56
N ASN A 86 -1.51 -5.14 8.68
CA ASN A 86 -0.73 -5.25 9.90
C ASN A 86 0.58 -6.02 9.69
N ASP A 87 1.50 -5.94 10.67
CA ASP A 87 2.77 -6.67 10.71
C ASP A 87 2.61 -8.20 10.90
N ASP A 88 1.66 -8.84 10.20
CA ASP A 88 1.56 -10.30 10.15
C ASP A 88 2.25 -10.84 8.88
N PRO A 89 3.32 -11.66 9.03
CA PRO A 89 3.99 -12.30 7.90
C PRO A 89 3.09 -13.16 7.01
N ALA A 90 1.94 -13.63 7.49
CA ALA A 90 0.97 -14.35 6.69
C ALA A 90 0.24 -13.40 5.72
N ASP A 91 -0.18 -12.23 6.18
CA ASP A 91 -0.84 -11.23 5.34
C ASP A 91 0.12 -10.67 4.30
N TRP A 92 1.37 -10.45 4.68
CA TRP A 92 2.41 -10.00 3.75
C TRP A 92 2.70 -11.03 2.66
N ARG A 93 2.77 -12.32 3.01
CA ARG A 93 2.96 -13.39 2.02
C ARG A 93 1.77 -13.52 1.07
N ARG A 94 0.54 -13.26 1.54
CA ARG A 94 -0.66 -13.25 0.67
C ARG A 94 -0.60 -12.12 -0.33
N VAL A 95 -0.22 -10.93 0.12
CA VAL A 95 0.00 -9.78 -0.76
C VAL A 95 1.14 -10.09 -1.74
N GLU A 96 2.33 -10.47 -1.27
CA GLU A 96 3.49 -10.80 -2.12
C GLU A 96 3.16 -11.88 -3.18
N ALA A 97 2.43 -12.93 -2.81
CA ALA A 97 1.99 -13.96 -3.76
C ALA A 97 1.06 -13.39 -4.84
N ALA A 98 0.14 -12.50 -4.48
CA ALA A 98 -0.71 -11.80 -5.44
C ALA A 98 0.10 -10.82 -6.33
N GLU A 99 1.12 -10.16 -5.78
CA GLU A 99 1.97 -9.19 -6.49
C GLU A 99 2.90 -9.84 -7.52
N ALA A 100 3.44 -11.02 -7.21
CA ALA A 100 4.51 -11.66 -7.98
C ALA A 100 4.11 -11.95 -9.44
N THR A 101 2.82 -12.19 -9.68
CA THR A 101 2.29 -12.56 -11.01
C THR A 101 1.24 -11.58 -11.55
N ALA A 102 0.93 -10.51 -10.81
CA ALA A 102 -0.09 -9.54 -11.19
C ALA A 102 0.23 -8.86 -12.53
N PRO A 103 -0.65 -8.96 -13.55
CA PRO A 103 -0.51 -8.21 -14.80
C PRO A 103 -0.75 -6.72 -14.56
N PHE A 104 -0.33 -5.86 -15.48
CA PHE A 104 -0.65 -4.44 -15.42
C PHE A 104 -2.11 -4.19 -15.81
N LEU A 105 -2.74 -3.19 -15.16
CA LEU A 105 -4.00 -2.63 -15.63
C LEU A 105 -3.83 -1.98 -17.00
N GLY A 106 -4.88 -2.08 -17.82
CA GLY A 106 -4.99 -1.24 -19.02
C GLY A 106 -5.14 0.24 -18.65
N ALA A 107 -4.78 1.13 -19.58
CA ALA A 107 -4.75 2.58 -19.35
C ALA A 107 -6.07 3.16 -18.81
N ALA A 108 -7.21 2.71 -19.33
CA ALA A 108 -8.53 3.17 -18.87
C ALA A 108 -8.81 2.78 -17.41
N ALA A 109 -8.53 1.52 -17.03
CA ALA A 109 -8.73 1.06 -15.66
C ALA A 109 -7.75 1.74 -14.68
N ARG A 110 -6.51 1.98 -15.11
CA ARG A 110 -5.54 2.79 -14.36
C ARG A 110 -6.08 4.20 -14.10
N ALA A 111 -6.60 4.87 -15.13
CA ALA A 111 -7.17 6.21 -14.99
C ALA A 111 -8.37 6.23 -14.03
N GLU A 112 -9.25 5.23 -14.09
CA GLU A 112 -10.38 5.08 -13.17
C GLU A 112 -9.92 4.94 -11.72
N VAL A 113 -8.93 4.08 -11.45
CA VAL A 113 -8.37 3.90 -10.11
C VAL A 113 -7.75 5.20 -9.59
N LEU A 114 -6.95 5.90 -10.40
CA LEU A 114 -6.32 7.15 -9.99
C LEU A 114 -7.34 8.26 -9.73
N GLN A 115 -8.41 8.33 -10.54
CA GLN A 115 -9.49 9.30 -10.32
C GLN A 115 -10.25 8.98 -9.03
N LEU A 116 -10.53 7.71 -8.76
CA LEU A 116 -11.21 7.26 -7.55
C LEU A 116 -10.39 7.58 -6.28
N MET A 117 -9.07 7.49 -6.38
CA MET A 117 -8.14 7.69 -5.26
C MET A 117 -7.57 9.12 -5.17
N ALA A 118 -8.12 10.07 -5.92
CA ALA A 118 -7.67 11.46 -5.89
C ALA A 118 -7.75 12.04 -4.46
N GLY A 119 -6.67 12.69 -4.02
CA GLY A 119 -6.49 13.24 -2.68
C GLY A 119 -6.12 12.22 -1.59
N LEU A 120 -6.07 10.93 -1.89
CA LEU A 120 -5.77 9.87 -0.90
C LEU A 120 -4.31 9.39 -0.94
N GLY A 121 -3.49 9.87 -1.86
CA GLY A 121 -2.06 9.52 -1.85
C GLY A 121 -1.36 9.97 -0.55
N PRO A 122 -1.67 11.17 -0.03
CA PRO A 122 -1.18 11.63 1.27
C PRO A 122 -1.79 11.00 2.51
N TYR A 123 -2.60 9.94 2.38
CA TYR A 123 -3.26 9.32 3.51
C TYR A 123 -2.30 8.89 4.64
N GLY A 124 -2.60 9.33 5.87
CA GLY A 124 -1.94 8.86 7.08
C GLY A 124 -2.76 7.78 7.75
N ALA A 125 -2.24 6.55 7.79
CA ALA A 125 -2.91 5.41 8.41
C ALA A 125 -3.21 5.65 9.91
N GLU A 126 -2.33 6.37 10.59
CA GLU A 126 -2.42 6.76 11.99
C GLU A 126 -3.55 7.76 12.28
N TYR A 127 -3.87 8.64 11.33
CA TYR A 127 -4.88 9.69 11.51
C TYR A 127 -6.23 9.32 10.89
N GLY A 128 -6.25 8.33 10.00
CA GLY A 128 -7.44 7.99 9.24
C GLY A 128 -7.82 9.04 8.17
N THR A 129 -6.94 10.01 7.92
CA THR A 129 -7.14 11.14 7.01
C THR A 129 -5.85 11.49 6.27
N PRO A 130 -5.90 12.21 5.14
CA PRO A 130 -4.70 12.76 4.51
C PRO A 130 -3.84 13.56 5.50
N CYS A 131 -2.53 13.27 5.52
CA CYS A 131 -1.55 14.00 6.31
C CYS A 131 -1.43 15.45 5.83
N THR A 132 -1.27 16.37 6.78
CA THR A 132 -1.00 17.79 6.52
C THR A 132 0.19 18.25 7.35
N GLY A 133 1.35 18.54 6.72
CA GLY A 133 2.48 19.16 7.41
C GLY A 133 3.13 18.29 8.48
N ASN A 134 3.39 17.02 8.18
CA ASN A 134 4.02 16.09 9.13
C ASN A 134 5.52 15.90 8.82
N ASP A 135 6.39 16.25 9.77
CA ASP A 135 7.85 16.12 9.64
C ASP A 135 8.35 14.66 9.76
N TYR A 136 7.48 13.74 10.19
CA TYR A 136 7.86 12.36 10.52
C TYR A 136 7.51 11.32 9.44
N CYS A 137 6.78 11.70 8.39
CA CYS A 137 6.42 10.80 7.28
C CYS A 137 6.42 11.53 5.94
N THR A 138 6.67 10.82 4.84
CA THR A 138 6.69 11.42 3.50
C THR A 138 5.31 11.49 2.82
N CYS A 139 4.23 11.15 3.51
CA CYS A 139 2.89 11.03 2.93
C CYS A 139 2.46 12.29 2.13
N GLU A 140 2.72 13.51 2.64
CA GLU A 140 2.27 14.75 1.98
C GLU A 140 2.80 14.95 0.56
N VAL A 141 3.96 14.37 0.22
CA VAL A 141 4.54 14.52 -1.12
C VAL A 141 3.87 13.61 -2.14
N LEU A 142 3.10 12.60 -1.69
CA LEU A 142 2.39 11.62 -2.50
C LEU A 142 1.09 12.19 -3.07
N THR A 143 1.15 13.40 -3.61
CA THR A 143 0.05 14.09 -4.29
C THR A 143 -0.47 13.32 -5.51
N ASP A 144 -1.63 13.71 -6.04
CA ASP A 144 -2.20 13.11 -7.26
C ASP A 144 -1.22 13.16 -8.45
N ALA A 145 -0.46 14.24 -8.58
CA ALA A 145 0.56 14.38 -9.61
C ALA A 145 1.73 13.40 -9.41
N TYR A 146 2.07 13.08 -8.17
CA TYR A 146 3.06 12.04 -7.86
C TYR A 146 2.48 10.66 -8.16
N ALA A 147 1.25 10.38 -7.70
CA ALA A 147 0.56 9.12 -7.91
C ALA A 147 0.31 8.82 -9.40
N ALA A 148 0.21 9.82 -10.26
CA ALA A 148 0.05 9.64 -11.69
C ALA A 148 1.33 9.21 -12.43
N ARG A 149 2.51 9.24 -11.78
CA ARG A 149 3.78 8.81 -12.37
C ARG A 149 3.85 7.31 -12.46
N ASP A 150 4.55 6.82 -13.48
CA ASP A 150 4.86 5.41 -13.59
C ASP A 150 5.91 5.00 -12.56
N ALA A 151 5.77 3.80 -12.01
CA ALA A 151 6.59 3.21 -10.96
C ALA A 151 7.92 2.64 -11.45
#